data_AF-A0A933U7S0-F1
#
_entry.id   AF-A0A933U7S0-F1
#
_cell.length_a   1.000
_cell.length_b   1.000
_cell.length_c   1.000
_cell.angle_alpha   90.00
_cell.angle_beta   90.00
_cell.angle_gamma   90.00
#
_symmetry.space_group_name_H-M   'P 1'
#
loop_
_entity.id
_entity.type
_entity.pdbx_description
1 polymer ?
#
loop_
_entity_poly.entity_id
_entity_poly.type
_entity_poly.pdbx_seq_one_letter_code
_entity_poly.pdbx_strand_id
1 'polypeptide(L)'
;MALLDEIELLPDTSLRRGEIALRGWRIRPGALRSIAATRRGLVACDLIPHIEQKGVDLRIGLDIARLALRQHVETIVVVTGDSDLVPAFKFARREGLRVFLDHLGAPVRRELKAHVDRVL
;
A
#
# COMPACT_ATOMS: atom_id res chain seq x y z
N MET A 1 2.24 13.38 -13.78
CA MET A 1 1.66 14.05 -12.60
C MET A 1 0.18 14.35 -12.80
N ALA A 2 -0.26 14.76 -14.01
CA ALA A 2 -1.65 15.09 -14.34
C ALA A 2 -2.75 14.19 -13.72
N LEU A 3 -2.65 12.86 -13.82
CA LEU A 3 -3.71 11.97 -13.35
C LEU A 3 -4.05 12.10 -11.85
N LEU A 4 -3.05 12.16 -10.97
CA LEU A 4 -3.32 12.24 -9.53
C LEU A 4 -3.89 13.61 -9.15
N ASP A 5 -3.45 14.65 -9.84
CA ASP A 5 -3.93 16.01 -9.63
C ASP A 5 -5.38 16.16 -10.14
N GLU A 6 -5.75 15.45 -11.20
CA GLU A 6 -7.14 15.35 -11.68
C GLU A 6 -8.04 14.58 -10.72
N ILE A 7 -7.59 13.42 -10.21
CA ILE A 7 -8.36 12.59 -9.27
C ILE A 7 -8.64 13.33 -7.95
N GLU A 8 -7.67 14.14 -7.49
CA GLU A 8 -7.81 14.94 -6.27
C GLU A 8 -8.94 15.97 -6.35
N LEU A 9 -9.33 16.39 -7.55
CA LEU A 9 -10.39 17.38 -7.77
C LEU A 9 -11.75 16.75 -8.04
N LEU A 10 -11.85 15.42 -8.10
CA LEU A 10 -13.13 14.75 -8.31
C LEU A 10 -14.05 14.91 -7.09
N PRO A 11 -15.36 15.10 -7.29
CA PRO A 11 -16.31 15.15 -6.19
C PRO A 11 -16.31 13.84 -5.40
N ASP A 12 -16.60 13.94 -4.11
CA ASP A 12 -16.68 12.82 -3.15
C ASP A 12 -15.43 11.91 -3.13
N THR A 13 -14.29 12.45 -3.58
CA THR A 13 -13.02 11.75 -3.67
C THR A 13 -12.04 12.33 -2.67
N SER A 14 -11.35 11.45 -1.93
CA SER A 14 -10.24 11.84 -1.08
C SER A 14 -8.99 11.08 -1.51
N LEU A 15 -7.96 11.81 -1.92
CA LEU A 15 -6.70 11.22 -2.34
C LEU A 15 -5.72 11.11 -1.16
N ARG A 16 -5.24 9.90 -0.88
CA ARG A 16 -4.15 9.66 0.07
C ARG A 16 -2.85 9.37 -0.67
N ARG A 17 -1.97 10.37 -0.74
CA ARG A 17 -0.62 10.20 -1.28
C ARG A 17 0.31 9.64 -0.20
N GLY A 18 1.29 8.85 -0.61
CA GLY A 18 2.40 8.45 0.24
C GLY A 18 3.54 9.47 0.15
N GLU A 19 4.58 9.21 0.93
CA GLU A 19 5.85 9.92 0.81
C GLU A 19 6.91 8.99 0.23
N ILE A 20 7.77 9.58 -0.61
CA ILE A 20 8.91 8.88 -1.17
C ILE A 20 10.10 9.13 -0.24
N ALA A 21 10.65 8.07 0.33
CA ALA A 21 11.83 8.13 1.17
C ALA A 21 13.04 7.53 0.45
N LEU A 22 14.10 8.32 0.31
CA LEU A 22 15.39 7.82 -0.16
C LEU A 22 16.12 7.13 1.00
N ARG A 23 16.24 5.81 0.92
CA ARG A 23 16.98 4.97 1.89
C ARG A 23 18.37 4.62 1.36
N GLY A 24 19.10 5.65 0.96
CA GLY A 24 20.46 5.53 0.43
C GLY A 24 20.53 4.83 -0.92
N TRP A 25 21.54 4.01 -1.10
CA TRP A 25 21.88 3.37 -2.37
C TRP A 25 21.90 1.85 -2.21
N ARG A 26 21.38 1.12 -3.19
CA ARG A 26 21.56 -0.34 -3.29
C ARG A 26 22.43 -0.69 -4.47
N ILE A 27 23.13 -1.81 -4.38
CA ILE A 27 23.86 -2.38 -5.52
C ILE A 27 22.84 -2.96 -6.51
N ARG A 28 23.02 -2.67 -7.79
CA ARG A 28 22.22 -3.23 -8.87
C ARG A 28 22.34 -4.76 -8.84
N PRO A 29 21.22 -5.52 -8.95
CA PRO A 29 21.26 -6.99 -8.84
C PRO A 29 22.27 -7.68 -9.78
N GLY A 30 22.52 -7.11 -10.96
CA GLY A 30 23.52 -7.63 -11.91
C GLY A 30 24.96 -7.18 -11.64
N ALA A 31 25.16 -6.05 -10.95
CA ALA A 31 26.50 -5.51 -10.68
C ALA A 31 27.28 -6.39 -9.70
N LEU A 32 26.60 -6.95 -8.69
CA LEU A 32 27.24 -7.81 -7.69
C LEU A 32 27.93 -9.02 -8.33
N ARG A 33 27.29 -9.65 -9.32
CA ARG A 33 27.87 -10.77 -10.08
C ARG A 33 29.07 -10.35 -10.94
N SER A 34 28.97 -9.19 -11.60
CA SER A 34 30.06 -8.65 -12.42
C SER A 34 31.30 -8.30 -11.59
N ILE A 35 31.09 -7.66 -10.43
CA ILE A 35 32.15 -7.29 -9.49
C ILE A 35 32.85 -8.55 -8.97
N ALA A 36 32.09 -9.57 -8.56
CA ALA A 36 32.66 -10.82 -8.07
C ALA A 36 33.48 -11.55 -9.15
N ALA A 37 32.99 -11.59 -10.40
CA ALA A 37 33.66 -12.27 -11.50
C ALA A 37 34.94 -11.55 -11.98
N THR A 38 34.91 -10.22 -12.04
CA THR A 38 36.03 -9.42 -12.58
C THR A 38 37.00 -8.92 -11.50
N ARG A 39 36.65 -9.08 -10.21
CA ARG A 39 37.38 -8.53 -9.04
C ARG A 39 37.69 -7.03 -9.15
N ARG A 40 36.91 -6.30 -9.93
CA ARG A 40 37.01 -4.84 -10.04
C ARG A 40 36.41 -4.16 -8.81
N GLY A 41 36.79 -2.93 -8.54
CA GLY A 41 36.16 -2.10 -7.51
C GLY A 41 34.71 -1.73 -7.84
N LEU A 42 33.96 -1.36 -6.79
CA LEU A 42 32.62 -0.79 -6.92
C LEU A 42 32.70 0.60 -7.55
N VAL A 43 31.91 0.86 -8.58
CA VAL A 43 31.82 2.18 -9.23
C VAL A 43 30.40 2.74 -9.12
N ALA A 44 30.25 4.05 -9.30
CA ALA A 44 28.97 4.74 -9.11
C ALA A 44 27.83 4.15 -9.97
N CYS A 45 28.12 3.64 -11.17
CA CYS A 45 27.11 3.04 -12.05
C CYS A 45 26.58 1.68 -11.58
N ASP A 46 27.23 1.04 -10.60
CA ASP A 46 26.76 -0.17 -9.94
C ASP A 46 25.68 0.11 -8.89
N LEU A 47 25.51 1.38 -8.50
CA LEU A 47 24.56 1.81 -7.48
C LEU A 47 23.27 2.35 -8.11
N ILE A 48 22.14 2.03 -7.49
CA ILE A 48 20.84 2.59 -7.80
C ILE A 48 20.21 3.14 -6.52
N PRO A 49 19.47 4.26 -6.59
CA PRO A 49 18.84 4.82 -5.40
C PRO A 49 17.84 3.81 -4.85
N HIS A 50 17.88 3.61 -3.53
CA HIS A 50 16.93 2.76 -2.83
C HIS A 50 15.76 3.63 -2.39
N ILE A 51 14.72 3.64 -3.21
CA ILE A 51 13.55 4.48 -3.02
C ILE A 51 12.41 3.60 -2.52
N GLU A 52 11.82 3.98 -1.39
CA GLU A 52 10.65 3.32 -0.80
C GLU A 52 9.48 4.30 -0.72
N GLN A 53 8.27 3.83 -1.04
CA GLN A 53 7.04 4.57 -0.76
C GLN A 53 6.52 4.19 0.64
N LYS A 54 6.08 5.17 1.42
CA LYS A 54 5.54 4.95 2.77
C LYS A 54 4.29 5.75 3.06
N GLY A 55 3.53 5.27 4.04
CA GLY A 55 2.50 6.04 4.73
C GLY A 55 1.10 6.00 4.10
N VAL A 56 0.93 5.44 2.90
CA VAL A 56 -0.40 5.29 2.28
C VAL A 56 -1.30 4.40 3.14
N ASP A 57 -0.80 3.23 3.55
CA ASP A 57 -1.59 2.21 4.25
C ASP A 57 -2.08 2.72 5.61
N LEU A 58 -1.21 3.46 6.32
CA LEU A 58 -1.57 4.07 7.59
C LEU A 58 -2.61 5.18 7.43
N ARG A 59 -2.49 6.01 6.39
CA ARG A 59 -3.47 7.09 6.10
C ARG A 59 -4.84 6.50 5.77
N ILE A 60 -4.89 5.47 4.93
CA ILE A 60 -6.13 4.74 4.61
C ILE A 60 -6.69 4.05 5.86
N GLY A 61 -5.83 3.41 6.66
CA GLY A 61 -6.24 2.75 7.90
C GLY A 61 -6.87 3.73 8.91
N LEU A 62 -6.35 4.95 9.02
CA LEU A 62 -6.93 6.01 9.85
C LEU A 62 -8.29 6.49 9.34
N ASP A 63 -8.50 6.56 8.02
CA ASP A 63 -9.80 6.90 7.45
C ASP A 63 -10.84 5.83 7.78
N ILE A 64 -10.49 4.56 7.60
CA ILE A 64 -11.34 3.42 7.98
C ILE A 64 -11.68 3.49 9.47
N ALA A 65 -10.69 3.71 10.33
CA ALA A 65 -10.90 3.82 11.77
C ALA A 65 -11.81 5.00 12.14
N ARG A 66 -11.63 6.17 11.50
CA ARG A 66 -12.48 7.35 11.71
C ARG A 66 -13.92 7.09 11.27
N LEU A 67 -14.14 6.46 10.12
CA LEU A 67 -15.47 6.11 9.62
C LEU A 67 -16.16 5.12 10.58
N ALA A 68 -15.40 4.15 11.09
CA ALA A 68 -15.87 3.16 12.04
C ALA A 68 -16.28 3.78 13.38
N LEU A 69 -15.39 4.55 14.02
CA LEU A 69 -15.62 5.17 15.33
C LEU A 69 -16.79 6.16 15.34
N ARG A 70 -17.03 6.83 14.21
CA ARG A 70 -18.12 7.79 14.09
C ARG A 70 -19.43 7.17 13.62
N GLN A 71 -19.43 5.89 13.26
CA GLN A 71 -20.59 5.16 12.76
C GLN A 71 -21.29 5.88 11.58
N HIS A 72 -20.52 6.57 10.73
CA HIS A 72 -21.08 7.28 9.58
C HIS A 72 -21.51 6.34 8.44
N VAL A 73 -21.03 5.08 8.46
CA VAL A 73 -21.27 4.08 7.43
C VAL A 73 -21.50 2.71 8.08
N GLU A 74 -22.28 1.87 7.42
CA GLU A 74 -22.51 0.48 7.86
C GLU A 74 -21.58 -0.52 7.17
N THR A 75 -21.10 -0.17 5.97
CA THR A 75 -20.26 -1.04 5.13
C THR A 75 -19.16 -0.22 4.46
N ILE A 76 -17.95 -0.76 4.44
CA ILE A 76 -16.80 -0.22 3.69
C ILE A 76 -16.42 -1.25 2.63
N VAL A 77 -16.30 -0.81 1.39
CA VAL A 77 -15.72 -1.60 0.29
C VAL A 77 -14.28 -1.16 0.12
N VAL A 78 -13.34 -2.09 0.23
CA VAL A 78 -11.92 -1.84 0.05
C VAL A 78 -11.44 -2.58 -1.19
N VAL A 79 -10.91 -1.83 -2.15
CA VAL A 79 -10.29 -2.38 -3.35
C VAL A 79 -8.79 -2.48 -3.12
N THR A 80 -8.27 -3.65 -2.80
CA THR A 80 -6.84 -3.81 -2.47
C THR A 80 -6.34 -5.24 -2.61
N GLY A 81 -5.03 -5.39 -2.86
CA GLY A 81 -4.29 -6.64 -2.69
C GLY A 81 -3.37 -6.62 -1.46
N ASP A 82 -3.32 -5.51 -0.73
CA ASP A 82 -2.37 -5.31 0.35
C ASP A 82 -2.85 -5.90 1.67
N SER A 83 -2.02 -6.77 2.25
CA SER A 83 -2.29 -7.43 3.53
C SER A 83 -1.96 -6.55 4.73
N ASP A 84 -1.24 -5.44 4.54
CA ASP A 84 -0.88 -4.52 5.62
C ASP A 84 -2.09 -3.75 6.17
N LEU A 85 -3.23 -3.76 5.45
CA LEU A 85 -4.51 -3.17 5.89
C LEU A 85 -5.35 -4.07 6.82
N VAL A 86 -4.97 -5.34 7.01
CA VAL A 86 -5.68 -6.30 7.87
C VAL A 86 -5.96 -5.76 9.29
N PRO A 87 -5.04 -5.05 9.98
CA PRO A 87 -5.33 -4.46 11.28
C PRO A 87 -6.49 -3.45 11.23
N ALA A 88 -6.57 -2.62 10.19
CA ALA A 88 -7.66 -1.66 10.01
C ALA A 88 -9.00 -2.37 9.80
N PHE A 89 -9.02 -3.48 9.04
CA PHE A 89 -10.24 -4.26 8.82
C PHE A 89 -10.74 -4.90 10.12
N LYS A 90 -9.82 -5.48 10.90
CA LYS A 90 -10.15 -6.03 12.23
C LYS A 90 -10.73 -4.97 13.15
N PHE A 91 -10.17 -3.76 13.13
CA PHE A 91 -10.68 -2.64 13.91
C PHE A 91 -12.10 -2.26 13.48
N ALA A 92 -12.32 -1.97 12.19
CA ALA A 92 -13.64 -1.59 11.68
C ALA A 92 -14.73 -2.62 12.00
N ARG A 93 -14.41 -3.92 11.86
CA ARG A 93 -15.36 -5.01 12.17
C ARG A 93 -15.71 -5.10 13.65
N ARG A 94 -14.78 -4.78 14.55
CA ARG A 94 -15.05 -4.72 16.00
C ARG A 94 -15.94 -3.56 16.38
N GLU A 95 -15.85 -2.45 15.64
CA GLU A 95 -16.74 -1.29 15.77
C GLU A 95 -18.10 -1.49 15.08
N GLY A 96 -18.37 -2.69 14.53
CA GLY A 96 -19.66 -3.06 13.95
C GLY A 96 -19.83 -2.80 12.46
N LEU A 97 -18.79 -2.33 11.76
CA LEU A 97 -18.84 -2.12 10.31
C LEU A 97 -18.58 -3.42 9.55
N ARG A 98 -19.26 -3.56 8.41
CA ARG A 98 -18.97 -4.65 7.45
C ARG A 98 -17.84 -4.23 6.52
N VAL A 99 -16.86 -5.10 6.32
CA VAL A 99 -15.74 -4.85 5.40
C VAL A 99 -15.85 -5.79 4.22
N PHE A 100 -15.98 -5.24 3.02
CA PHE A 100 -15.96 -6.00 1.76
C PHE A 100 -14.64 -5.77 1.04
N LEU A 101 -14.13 -6.83 0.41
CA LEU A 101 -12.89 -6.79 -0.37
C LEU A 101 -13.21 -7.00 -1.84
N ASP A 102 -12.74 -6.11 -2.69
CA ASP A 102 -12.56 -6.37 -4.11
C ASP A 102 -11.06 -6.40 -4.40
N HIS A 103 -10.59 -7.42 -5.11
CA HIS A 103 -9.18 -7.56 -5.49
C HIS A 103 -8.97 -7.51 -7.01
N LEU A 104 -10.00 -7.11 -7.78
CA LEU A 104 -9.97 -6.95 -9.23
C LEU A 104 -9.41 -8.18 -9.97
N GLY A 105 -9.72 -9.38 -9.46
CA GLY A 105 -9.22 -10.65 -10.01
C GLY A 105 -7.76 -10.98 -9.68
N ALA A 106 -7.02 -10.12 -8.98
CA ALA A 106 -5.64 -10.39 -8.58
C ALA A 106 -5.53 -11.46 -7.47
N PRO A 107 -4.47 -12.29 -7.45
CA PRO A 107 -4.24 -13.20 -6.34
C PRO A 107 -3.91 -12.43 -5.06
N VAL A 108 -4.60 -12.73 -3.97
CA VAL A 108 -4.37 -12.11 -2.65
C VAL A 108 -4.10 -13.16 -1.58
N ARG A 109 -3.36 -12.77 -0.53
CA ARG A 109 -3.04 -13.66 0.59
C ARG A 109 -4.31 -14.14 1.29
N ARG A 110 -4.28 -15.38 1.77
CA ARG A 110 -5.40 -15.97 2.55
C ARG A 110 -5.78 -15.11 3.76
N GLU A 111 -4.79 -14.52 4.41
CA GLU A 111 -5.00 -13.67 5.59
C GLU A 111 -5.92 -12.47 5.28
N LEU A 112 -5.74 -11.83 4.12
CA LEU A 112 -6.59 -10.72 3.71
C LEU A 112 -8.06 -11.15 3.57
N LYS A 113 -8.30 -12.29 2.90
CA LYS A 113 -9.64 -12.87 2.72
C LYS A 113 -10.29 -13.29 4.04
N ALA A 114 -9.49 -13.77 4.99
CA ALA A 114 -9.99 -14.24 6.29
C ALA A 114 -10.49 -13.11 7.20
N HIS A 115 -10.14 -11.86 6.92
CA HIS A 115 -10.43 -10.72 7.79
C HIS A 115 -11.47 -9.76 7.24
N VAL A 116 -12.17 -10.14 6.17
CA VAL A 116 -13.31 -9.40 5.60
C VAL A 116 -14.60 -10.22 5.70
N ASP A 117 -15.75 -9.56 5.59
CA ASP A 117 -17.06 -10.20 5.68
C ASP A 117 -17.53 -10.75 4.33
N ARG A 118 -17.06 -10.15 3.23
CA ARG A 118 -17.36 -10.61 1.87
C ARG A 118 -16.21 -10.27 0.91
N VAL A 119 -15.95 -11.17 -0.04
CA VAL A 119 -15.15 -10.88 -1.23
C VAL A 119 -16.12 -10.66 -2.40
N LEU A 120 -15.94 -9.56 -3.13
CA LEU A 120 -16.76 -9.16 -4.28
C LEU A 120 -16.22 -9.75 -5.58
#